data_AF-A0A6P1W0R8-F1
#
_entry.id   AF-A0A6P1W0R8-F1
#
_cell.length_a   1.000
_cell.length_b   1.000
_cell.length_c   1.000
_cell.angle_alpha   90.00
_cell.angle_beta   90.00
_cell.angle_gamma   90.00
#
_symmetry.space_group_name_H-M   'P 1'
#
loop_
_entity.id
_entity.type
_entity.pdbx_description
1 polymer ?
#
loop_
_entity_poly.entity_id
_entity_poly.type
_entity_poly.pdbx_seq_one_letter_code
_entity_poly.pdbx_strand_id
1 'polypeptide(L)'
;MLSSAPATPLEAALSPPLQRLIDRFETQTTLCFKPSRRFYQRTGINRLRFAQFLRGQKHPDSREIKTLIHFFNQFFPVKAEDLL
;
A
#
# COMPACT_ATOMS: atom_id res chain seq x y z
N MET A 1 2.09 -20.44 16.81
CA MET A 1 1.22 -19.32 16.38
C MET A 1 2.11 -18.14 16.10
N LEU A 2 2.26 -17.73 14.83
CA LEU A 2 3.10 -16.60 14.45
C LEU A 2 2.32 -15.32 14.78
N SER A 3 2.57 -14.79 15.98
CA SER A 3 2.09 -13.48 16.40
C SER A 3 2.92 -12.43 15.66
N SER A 4 2.36 -11.81 14.62
CA SER A 4 2.97 -10.61 14.04
C SER A 4 2.84 -9.49 15.06
N ALA A 5 3.94 -9.16 15.72
CA ALA A 5 4.00 -8.03 16.62
C ALA A 5 3.60 -6.75 15.85
N PRO A 6 2.83 -5.83 16.46
CA PRO A 6 2.58 -4.53 15.84
C PRO A 6 3.92 -3.83 15.68
N ALA A 7 4.25 -3.41 14.45
CA ALA A 7 5.49 -2.70 14.15
C ALA A 7 5.63 -1.51 15.10
N THR A 8 6.77 -1.41 15.78
CA THR A 8 7.10 -0.31 16.68
C THR A 8 6.98 1.03 15.95
N PRO A 9 6.58 2.14 16.61
CA PRO A 9 6.39 3.45 15.95
C PRO A 9 7.61 3.96 15.18
N LEU A 10 8.81 3.50 15.55
CA LEU A 10 10.08 3.86 14.91
C LEU A 10 10.31 3.15 13.56
N GLU A 11 9.79 1.93 13.36
CA GLU A 11 9.89 1.22 12.06
C GLU A 11 8.90 1.78 11.03
N ALA A 12 7.70 2.17 11.46
CA ALA A 12 6.70 2.76 10.59
C ALA A 12 7.16 4.07 9.92
N ALA A 13 8.10 4.80 10.53
CA ALA A 13 8.68 6.01 9.96
C ALA A 13 9.67 5.75 8.81
N LEU A 14 10.26 4.54 8.74
CA LEU A 14 11.21 4.13 7.70
C LEU A 14 10.54 3.33 6.57
N SER A 15 9.29 2.91 6.78
CA SER A 15 8.51 2.17 5.79
C SER A 15 8.16 3.04 4.57
N PRO A 16 8.29 2.52 3.34
CA PRO A 16 7.89 3.23 2.14
C PRO A 16 6.42 3.66 2.18
N PRO A 17 6.03 4.76 1.50
CA PRO A 17 4.67 5.30 1.56
C PRO A 17 3.58 4.26 1.28
N LEU A 18 3.78 3.43 0.26
CA LEU A 18 2.84 2.35 -0.08
C LEU A 18 2.74 1.27 0.99
N GLN A 19 3.84 0.94 1.66
CA GLN A 19 3.84 -0.03 2.76
C GLN A 19 3.03 0.52 3.94
N ARG A 20 3.28 1.78 4.33
CA ARG A 20 2.50 2.46 5.39
C ARG A 20 1.01 2.51 5.07
N LEU A 21 0.66 2.75 3.80
CA LEU A 21 -0.73 2.72 3.36
C LEU A 21 -1.37 1.35 3.53
N ILE A 22 -0.64 0.28 3.21
CA ILE A 22 -1.09 -1.10 3.41
C ILE A 22 -1.25 -1.40 4.90
N ASP A 23 -0.26 -1.06 5.73
CA ASP A 23 -0.33 -1.29 7.17
C ASP A 23 -1.55 -0.59 7.78
N ARG A 24 -1.83 0.64 7.34
CA ARG A 24 -3.03 1.40 7.73
C ARG A 24 -4.32 0.74 7.24
N PHE A 25 -4.35 0.24 6.01
CA PHE A 25 -5.49 -0.53 5.49
C PHE A 25 -5.75 -1.76 6.37
N GLU A 26 -4.72 -2.54 6.69
CA GLU A 26 -4.87 -3.76 7.47
C GLU A 26 -5.33 -3.46 8.90
N THR A 27 -4.81 -2.38 9.48
CA THR A 27 -5.21 -1.91 10.81
C THR A 27 -6.68 -1.44 10.83
N GLN A 28 -7.12 -0.68 9.83
CA GLN A 28 -8.47 -0.08 9.81
C GLN A 28 -9.55 -1.07 9.37
N THR A 29 -9.22 -2.01 8.49
CA THR A 29 -10.20 -2.96 7.94
C THR A 29 -10.17 -4.32 8.62
N THR A 30 -9.15 -4.61 9.43
CA THR A 30 -8.85 -5.95 9.98
C THR A 30 -8.64 -7.04 8.91
N LEU A 31 -8.48 -6.64 7.64
CA LEU A 31 -8.21 -7.52 6.51
C LEU A 31 -6.73 -7.53 6.19
N CYS A 32 -6.20 -8.66 5.74
CA CYS A 32 -4.85 -8.72 5.18
C CYS A 32 -4.85 -8.33 3.70
N PHE A 33 -4.02 -7.36 3.33
CA PHE A 33 -3.86 -6.93 1.95
C PHE A 33 -3.01 -7.93 1.18
N LYS A 34 -3.66 -8.72 0.33
CA LYS A 34 -2.99 -9.63 -0.61
C LYS A 34 -3.26 -9.17 -2.04
N PRO A 35 -2.27 -8.59 -2.74
CA PRO A 35 -2.47 -8.12 -4.10
C PRO A 35 -2.74 -9.32 -5.03
N SER A 36 -3.96 -9.38 -5.56
CA SER A 36 -4.44 -10.45 -6.44
C SER A 36 -4.19 -10.14 -7.91
N ARG A 37 -4.37 -11.13 -8.80
CA ARG A 37 -4.33 -10.89 -10.25
C ARG A 37 -5.33 -9.82 -10.69
N ARG A 38 -6.53 -9.79 -10.08
CA ARG A 38 -7.55 -8.77 -10.35
C ARG A 38 -7.10 -7.37 -9.93
N PHE A 39 -6.37 -7.25 -8.81
CA PHE A 39 -5.78 -5.97 -8.40
C PHE A 39 -4.83 -5.43 -9.48
N TYR A 40 -3.89 -6.24 -9.97
CA TYR A 40 -2.95 -5.81 -11.01
C TYR A 40 -3.64 -5.48 -12.33
N GLN A 41 -4.68 -6.24 -12.71
CA GLN A 41 -5.47 -5.94 -13.91
C GLN A 41 -6.24 -4.63 -13.78
N ARG A 42 -6.82 -4.36 -12.60
CA ARG A 42 -7.64 -3.17 -12.36
C ARG A 42 -6.81 -1.91 -12.20
N THR A 43 -5.64 -2.01 -11.57
CA THR A 43 -4.73 -0.87 -11.40
C THR A 43 -3.84 -0.65 -12.62
N GLY A 44 -3.65 -1.68 -13.46
CA GLY A 44 -2.67 -1.65 -14.55
C GLY A 44 -1.22 -1.57 -14.07
N ILE A 45 -0.99 -1.62 -12.75
CA ILE A 45 0.36 -1.58 -12.17
C ILE A 45 0.98 -2.96 -12.33
N ASN A 46 2.16 -3.01 -12.93
CA ASN A 46 2.91 -4.25 -13.07
C ASN A 46 3.33 -4.79 -11.69
N ARG A 47 3.28 -6.11 -11.48
CA ARG A 47 3.67 -6.76 -10.22
C ARG A 47 5.09 -6.40 -9.76
N LEU A 48 6.06 -6.34 -10.68
CA LEU A 48 7.44 -5.94 -10.37
C LEU A 48 7.49 -4.48 -9.92
N ARG A 49 6.74 -3.62 -10.61
CA ARG A 49 6.65 -2.18 -10.30
C ARG A 49 6.00 -1.94 -8.93
N PHE A 50 4.93 -2.66 -8.62
CA PHE A 50 4.32 -2.66 -7.29
C PHE A 50 5.31 -3.10 -6.21
N ALA A 51 6.09 -4.16 -6.45
CA ALA A 51 7.12 -4.61 -5.51
C ALA A 51 8.24 -3.57 -5.30
N GLN A 52 8.60 -2.79 -6.34
CA GLN A 52 9.55 -1.68 -6.21
C GLN A 52 9.01 -0.57 -5.29
N PHE A 53 7.72 -0.28 -5.34
CA PHE A 53 7.07 0.68 -4.45
C PHE A 53 7.06 0.21 -2.99
N LEU A 54 6.73 -1.06 -2.75
CA LEU A 54 6.75 -1.64 -1.40
C LEU A 54 8.13 -1.62 -0.76
N ARG A 55 9.19 -1.71 -1.57
CA ARG A 55 10.58 -1.66 -1.12
C ARG A 55 11.16 -0.25 -1.07
N GLY A 56 10.39 0.77 -1.46
CA GLY A 56 10.86 2.16 -1.53
C GLY A 56 11.92 2.41 -2.60
N GLN A 57 12.10 1.49 -3.56
CA GLN A 57 13.08 1.62 -4.63
C GLN A 57 12.64 2.61 -5.71
N LYS A 58 11.32 2.79 -5.85
CA LYS A 58 10.71 3.76 -6.76
C LYS A 58 9.51 4.41 -6.10
N HIS A 59 9.24 5.65 -6.50
CA HIS A 59 8.00 6.33 -6.18
C HIS A 59 6.97 6.07 -7.29
N PRO A 60 5.68 5.89 -6.94
CA PRO A 60 4.61 5.85 -7.92
C PRO A 60 4.49 7.22 -8.60
N ASP A 61 4.24 7.22 -9.90
CA ASP A 61 3.96 8.46 -10.63
C ASP A 61 2.55 9.00 -10.32
N SER A 62 2.22 10.20 -10.80
CA SER A 62 0.92 10.82 -10.54
C SER A 62 -0.27 10.00 -11.02
N ARG A 63 -0.13 9.18 -12.08
CA ARG A 63 -1.19 8.31 -12.58
C ARG A 63 -1.34 7.08 -11.69
N GLU A 64 -0.24 6.49 -11.27
CA GLU A 64 -0.20 5.36 -10.35
C GLU A 64 -0.73 5.73 -8.96
N ILE A 65 -0.37 6.90 -8.45
CA ILE A 65 -0.92 7.46 -7.20
C ILE A 65 -2.44 7.57 -7.30
N LYS A 66 -2.98 8.22 -8.33
CA LYS A 66 -4.44 8.34 -8.53
C LYS A 66 -5.12 6.97 -8.59
N THR A 67 -4.48 6.00 -9.24
CA THR A 67 -5.02 4.66 -9.41
C THR A 67 -5.05 3.88 -8.08
N LEU A 68 -3.98 3.96 -7.30
CA LEU A 68 -3.88 3.35 -5.98
C LEU A 68 -4.90 3.99 -5.02
N ILE A 69 -4.97 5.33 -4.98
CA ILE A 69 -5.97 6.06 -4.18
C ILE A 69 -7.38 5.60 -4.55
N HIS A 70 -7.71 5.56 -5.85
CA HIS A 70 -9.04 5.15 -6.29
C HIS A 70 -9.37 3.71 -5.87
N PHE A 71 -8.39 2.80 -5.90
CA PHE A 71 -8.57 1.42 -5.46
C PHE A 71 -8.79 1.33 -3.93
N PHE A 72 -7.93 1.96 -3.13
CA PHE A 72 -8.00 1.86 -1.66
C PHE A 72 -9.16 2.67 -1.06
N ASN A 73 -9.58 3.77 -1.70
CA ASN A 73 -10.76 4.56 -1.30
C ASN A 73 -12.07 3.75 -1.30
N GLN A 74 -12.11 2.60 -1.96
CA GLN A 74 -13.26 1.69 -1.88
C GLN A 74 -13.41 1.04 -0.50
N PHE A 75 -12.35 1.03 0.31
CA PHE A 75 -12.32 0.36 1.61
C PHE A 75 -12.16 1.34 2.77
N PHE A 76 -11.37 2.40 2.61
CA PHE A 76 -11.14 3.43 3.62
C PHE A 76 -10.62 4.73 2.98
N PRO A 77 -10.77 5.90 3.62
CA PRO A 77 -10.32 7.17 3.03
C PRO A 77 -8.79 7.29 2.94
N VAL A 78 -8.30 7.47 1.72
CA VAL A 78 -6.89 7.63 1.33
C VAL A 78 -6.69 8.96 0.60
N LYS A 79 -5.62 9.67 0.96
CA LYS A 79 -5.19 10.93 0.33
C LYS A 79 -3.91 10.72 -0.46
N ALA A 80 -3.61 11.66 -1.35
CA ALA A 80 -2.35 11.62 -2.11
C ALA A 80 -1.12 11.74 -1.20
N GLU A 81 -1.22 12.50 -0.13
CA GLU A 81 -0.19 12.65 0.92
C GLU A 81 0.24 11.32 1.53
N ASP A 82 -0.64 10.30 1.55
CA ASP A 82 -0.31 8.96 2.07
C ASP A 82 0.67 8.20 1.14
N LEU A 83 0.84 8.65 -0.11
CA LEU A 83 1.67 8.01 -1.16
C LEU A 83 2.87 8.86 -1.62
N LEU A 84 3.08 10.02 -0.98
CA LEU A 84 4.20 10.93 -1.25
C LEU A 84 5.37 10.68 -0.29
#